data_AF-A0A7S0XL75-F1
#
_entry.id   AF-A0A7S0XL75-F1
#
_cell.length_a   1.000
_cell.length_b   1.000
_cell.length_c   1.000
_cell.angle_alpha   90.00
_cell.angle_beta   90.00
_cell.angle_gamma   90.00
#
_symmetry.space_group_name_H-M   'P 1'
#
loop_
_entity.id
_entity.type
_entity.pdbx_description
1 polymer ?
#
loop_
_entity_poly.entity_id
_entity_poly.type
_entity_poly.pdbx_seq_one_letter_code
_entity_poly.pdbx_strand_id
1 'polypeptide(L)'
;GGGASSAVAGDRASFVLEARDARGNRMTSGGSSISVVVQSTLKSDTSIKGSVLDQGDGTYMISYTISKAGPYTITVSSPHSSTTLSGMCVPGEADPAYCRIDASGVEKLEAGMRGTVKVLRADRFSNLIPAGPDLLPFRVEASGVGPADVETVEAGDGSAEIRFEARAVGRYTLYVWSGFKREPILGSPVEIHVLPSQPAAAA
;
A
#
# COMPACT_ATOMS: atom_id res chain seq x y z
N GLY A 1 -5.56 13.45 20.03
CA GLY A 1 -4.74 12.23 19.90
C GLY A 1 -4.34 12.03 18.46
N GLY A 2 -3.34 11.20 18.17
CA GLY A 2 -2.80 11.00 16.81
C GLY A 2 -3.85 10.54 15.78
N GLY A 3 -4.85 9.76 16.22
CA GLY A 3 -5.98 9.35 15.39
C GLY A 3 -6.92 10.47 14.93
N ALA A 4 -6.63 11.75 15.21
CA ALA A 4 -7.36 12.87 14.62
C ALA A 4 -6.81 13.27 13.23
N SER A 5 -5.56 12.88 12.92
CA SER A 5 -4.85 13.31 11.71
C SER A 5 -3.99 12.22 11.06
N SER A 6 -3.79 11.08 11.72
CA SER A 6 -3.01 9.95 11.20
C SER A 6 -3.73 8.62 11.45
N ALA A 7 -3.68 7.72 10.47
CA ALA A 7 -4.18 6.35 10.56
C ALA A 7 -3.28 5.40 9.75
N VAL A 8 -3.33 4.11 10.09
CA VAL A 8 -2.75 3.03 9.32
C VAL A 8 -3.89 2.18 8.75
N ALA A 9 -3.79 1.80 7.49
CA ALA A 9 -4.87 1.06 6.82
C ALA A 9 -5.17 -0.28 7.53
N GLY A 10 -6.42 -0.45 7.95
CA GLY A 10 -6.93 -1.62 8.68
C GLY A 10 -6.75 -1.58 10.19
N ASP A 11 -5.97 -0.64 10.72
CA ASP A 11 -5.82 -0.47 12.16
C ASP A 11 -6.93 0.41 12.73
N ARG A 12 -7.27 0.19 14.00
CA ARG A 12 -8.23 1.02 14.72
C ARG A 12 -7.54 2.29 15.20
N ALA A 13 -7.87 3.42 14.58
CA ALA A 13 -7.46 4.74 15.04
C ALA A 13 -8.48 5.30 16.04
N SER A 14 -8.01 6.10 17.00
CA SER A 14 -8.87 6.75 17.98
C SER A 14 -8.34 8.10 18.45
N PHE A 15 -9.25 8.99 18.84
CA PHE A 15 -8.93 10.25 19.48
C PHE A 15 -10.06 10.68 20.42
N VAL A 16 -9.75 11.60 21.33
CA VAL A 16 -10.71 12.17 22.27
C VAL A 16 -11.19 13.51 21.74
N LEU A 17 -12.51 13.68 21.69
CA LEU A 17 -13.19 14.94 21.48
C LEU A 17 -13.57 15.53 22.83
N GLU A 18 -13.23 16.79 23.06
CA GLU A 18 -13.66 17.53 24.24
C GLU A 18 -14.79 18.49 23.85
N ALA A 19 -15.98 18.33 24.44
CA ALA A 19 -17.11 19.20 24.18
C ALA A 19 -16.98 20.51 24.95
N ARG A 20 -17.30 21.61 24.26
CA ARG A 20 -17.28 22.97 24.82
C ARG A 20 -18.59 23.67 24.53
N ASP A 21 -19.02 24.52 25.45
CA ASP A 21 -20.18 25.39 25.24
C ASP A 21 -19.88 26.51 24.23
N ALA A 22 -20.88 27.30 23.87
CA ALA A 22 -20.75 28.42 22.94
C ALA A 22 -19.79 29.53 23.43
N ARG A 23 -19.42 29.54 24.72
CA ARG A 23 -18.47 30.46 25.33
C ARG A 23 -17.07 29.86 25.46
N GLY A 24 -16.87 28.63 24.98
CA GLY A 24 -15.60 27.92 25.02
C GLY A 24 -15.31 27.17 26.33
N ASN A 25 -16.24 27.13 27.28
CA ASN A 25 -16.06 26.40 28.54
C ASN A 25 -16.18 24.90 28.31
N ARG A 26 -15.31 24.11 28.96
CA ARG A 26 -15.38 22.65 28.91
C ARG A 26 -16.70 22.16 29.51
N MET A 27 -17.41 21.31 28.80
CA MET A 27 -18.56 20.61 29.37
C MET A 27 -18.08 19.60 30.42
N THR A 28 -18.82 19.45 31.52
CA THR A 28 -18.50 18.53 32.63
C THR A 28 -19.41 17.31 32.68
N SER A 29 -20.40 17.25 31.79
CA SER A 29 -21.33 16.15 31.64
C SER A 29 -21.40 15.70 30.18
N GLY A 30 -21.55 14.40 29.97
CA GLY A 30 -21.88 13.81 28.68
C GLY A 30 -23.34 14.06 28.27
N GLY A 31 -23.83 13.22 27.35
CA GLY A 31 -25.23 13.15 26.91
C GLY A 31 -25.51 13.81 25.56
N SER A 32 -24.50 14.39 24.91
CA SER A 32 -24.68 14.95 23.56
C SER A 32 -24.69 13.85 22.51
N SER A 33 -25.63 13.92 21.58
CA SER A 33 -25.65 13.02 20.41
C SER A 33 -24.55 13.42 19.43
N ILE A 34 -23.43 12.70 19.45
CA ILE A 34 -22.30 12.94 18.55
C ILE A 34 -22.28 11.85 17.48
N SER A 35 -22.13 12.27 16.23
CA SER A 35 -21.97 11.38 15.07
C SER A 35 -20.65 11.67 14.37
N VAL A 36 -20.03 10.63 13.83
CA VAL A 36 -18.72 10.72 13.17
C VAL A 36 -18.79 10.01 11.83
N VAL A 37 -18.35 10.69 10.79
CA VAL A 37 -18.22 10.16 9.43
C VAL A 37 -16.81 10.40 8.93
N VAL A 38 -16.18 9.36 8.41
CA VAL A 38 -14.85 9.42 7.81
C VAL A 38 -14.96 9.18 6.31
N GLN A 39 -14.35 10.02 5.50
CA GLN A 39 -14.42 9.96 4.05
C GLN A 39 -13.03 10.12 3.43
N SER A 40 -12.71 9.35 2.40
CA SER A 40 -11.51 9.60 1.60
C SER A 40 -11.74 10.79 0.68
N THR A 41 -10.72 11.63 0.49
CA THR A 41 -10.81 12.79 -0.42
C THR A 41 -10.47 12.43 -1.86
N LEU A 42 -10.04 11.20 -2.15
CA LEU A 42 -9.63 10.72 -3.47
C LEU A 42 -10.81 10.32 -4.39
N LYS A 43 -11.98 10.98 -4.27
CA LYS A 43 -13.22 10.65 -4.99
C LYS A 43 -13.66 9.19 -4.82
N SER A 44 -13.68 8.73 -3.57
CA SER A 44 -14.34 7.48 -3.20
C SER A 44 -15.70 7.83 -2.59
N ASP A 45 -16.78 7.25 -3.11
CA ASP A 45 -18.13 7.35 -2.50
C ASP A 45 -18.25 6.55 -1.19
N THR A 46 -17.15 5.96 -0.72
CA THR A 46 -17.16 5.17 0.51
C THR A 46 -16.98 6.08 1.72
N SER A 47 -18.07 6.23 2.48
CA SER A 47 -18.04 6.83 3.81
C SER A 47 -18.07 5.75 4.88
N ILE A 48 -17.30 5.96 5.94
CA ILE A 48 -17.18 5.05 7.07
C ILE A 48 -17.78 5.73 8.30
N LYS A 49 -18.70 5.04 8.96
CA LYS A 49 -19.27 5.54 10.22
C LYS A 49 -18.30 5.26 11.37
N GLY A 50 -17.88 6.31 12.07
CA GLY A 50 -17.07 6.20 13.28
C GLY A 50 -17.91 5.74 14.48
N SER A 51 -17.25 5.13 15.45
CA SER A 51 -17.83 4.78 16.76
C SER A 51 -17.54 5.89 17.75
N VAL A 52 -18.53 6.22 18.58
CA VAL A 52 -18.42 7.24 19.63
C VAL A 52 -18.77 6.61 20.97
N LEU A 53 -17.89 6.76 21.95
CA LEU A 53 -18.13 6.41 23.35
C LEU A 53 -18.15 7.71 24.17
N ASP A 54 -19.29 8.00 24.78
CA ASP A 54 -19.40 9.09 25.75
C ASP A 54 -18.82 8.63 27.10
N GLN A 55 -17.88 9.41 27.63
CA GLN A 55 -17.23 9.11 28.91
C GLN A 55 -18.00 9.71 30.11
N GLY A 56 -19.08 10.45 29.86
CA GLY A 56 -19.94 11.04 30.88
C GLY A 56 -19.40 12.31 31.51
N ASP A 57 -18.15 12.70 31.21
CA ASP A 57 -17.46 13.85 31.80
C ASP A 57 -17.34 15.05 30.84
N GLY A 58 -18.08 15.02 29.72
CA GLY A 58 -17.99 15.99 28.63
C GLY A 58 -16.95 15.65 27.55
N THR A 59 -16.30 14.48 27.64
CA THR A 59 -15.41 13.96 26.59
C THR A 59 -15.99 12.74 25.89
N TYR A 60 -15.63 12.58 24.62
CA TYR A 60 -16.10 11.51 23.76
C TYR A 60 -14.90 10.82 23.12
N MET A 61 -14.76 9.51 23.32
CA MET A 61 -13.75 8.71 22.66
C MET A 61 -14.28 8.27 21.28
N ILE A 62 -13.68 8.82 20.24
CA ILE A 62 -14.00 8.51 18.85
C ILE A 62 -13.03 7.45 18.36
N SER A 63 -13.53 6.46 17.62
CA SER A 63 -12.69 5.48 16.95
C SER A 63 -13.24 5.07 15.58
N TYR A 64 -12.34 4.71 14.68
CA TYR A 64 -12.66 4.34 13.31
C TYR A 64 -11.54 3.47 12.71
N THR A 65 -11.83 2.82 11.59
CA THR A 65 -10.87 2.03 10.81
C THR A 65 -11.03 2.37 9.34
N ILE A 66 -9.94 2.75 8.67
CA ILE A 66 -9.92 3.06 7.24
C ILE A 66 -9.15 1.95 6.54
N SER A 67 -9.66 1.40 5.43
CA SER A 67 -8.95 0.37 4.64
C SER A 67 -8.17 0.94 3.46
N LYS A 68 -8.48 2.16 3.02
CA LYS A 68 -7.81 2.82 1.90
C LYS A 68 -6.75 3.81 2.39
N ALA A 69 -5.52 3.66 1.93
CA ALA A 69 -4.47 4.65 2.15
C ALA A 69 -4.73 5.91 1.32
N GLY A 70 -4.30 7.05 1.85
CA GLY A 70 -4.47 8.37 1.24
C GLY A 70 -5.10 9.40 2.18
N PRO A 71 -5.31 10.63 1.68
CA PRO A 71 -5.94 11.69 2.45
C PRO A 71 -7.40 11.37 2.75
N TYR A 72 -7.83 11.72 3.97
CA TYR A 72 -9.19 11.56 4.44
C TYR A 72 -9.65 12.76 5.28
N THR A 73 -10.95 12.89 5.44
CA THR A 73 -11.60 13.82 6.35
C THR A 73 -12.41 13.08 7.40
N ILE A 74 -12.47 13.63 8.61
CA ILE A 74 -13.35 13.19 9.70
C ILE A 74 -14.32 14.33 9.98
N THR A 75 -15.59 14.11 9.69
CA THR A 75 -16.65 15.04 10.05
C THR A 75 -17.28 14.58 11.36
N VAL A 76 -17.18 15.42 12.37
CA VAL A 76 -17.80 15.23 13.69
C VAL A 76 -18.98 16.18 13.78
N SER A 77 -20.18 15.63 13.94
CA SER A 77 -21.42 16.39 13.97
C SER A 77 -22.17 16.18 15.28
N SER A 78 -22.59 17.30 15.86
CA SER A 78 -23.51 17.42 16.99
C SER A 78 -24.82 18.08 16.52
N PRO A 79 -25.88 18.14 17.35
CA PRO A 79 -27.13 18.79 16.94
C PRO A 79 -27.00 20.29 16.63
N HIS A 80 -25.96 20.95 17.14
CA HIS A 80 -25.79 22.40 17.05
C HIS A 80 -24.61 22.84 16.19
N SER A 81 -23.69 21.92 15.87
CA SER A 81 -22.42 22.25 15.22
C SER A 81 -21.79 21.03 14.56
N SER A 82 -21.01 21.25 13.52
CA SER A 82 -20.19 20.24 12.86
C SER A 82 -18.79 20.77 12.61
N THR A 83 -17.79 19.92 12.77
CA THR A 83 -16.39 20.24 12.46
C THR A 83 -15.77 19.16 11.61
N THR A 84 -14.86 19.54 10.72
CA THR A 84 -14.16 18.61 9.83
C THR A 84 -12.67 18.69 10.11
N LEU A 85 -12.07 17.53 10.35
CA LEU A 85 -10.64 17.34 10.50
C LEU A 85 -10.09 16.68 9.24
N SER A 86 -8.84 16.97 8.90
CA SER A 86 -8.15 16.33 7.79
C SER A 86 -6.99 15.49 8.31
N GLY A 87 -6.76 14.33 7.68
CA GLY A 87 -5.68 13.43 8.04
C GLY A 87 -5.14 12.63 6.87
N MET A 88 -4.10 11.87 7.14
CA MET A 88 -3.45 10.97 6.18
C MET A 88 -3.48 9.54 6.69
N CYS A 89 -4.04 8.64 5.89
CA CYS A 89 -3.99 7.20 6.10
C CYS A 89 -2.79 6.66 5.34
N VAL A 90 -1.83 6.03 6.03
CA VAL A 90 -0.74 5.32 5.37
C VAL A 90 -1.12 3.86 5.13
N PRO A 91 -0.53 3.18 4.13
CA PRO A 91 -0.71 1.74 3.95
C PRO A 91 -0.35 0.96 5.22
N GLY A 92 -0.97 -0.20 5.39
CA GLY A 92 -0.59 -1.16 6.41
C GLY A 92 0.72 -1.89 6.07
N GLU A 93 1.04 -2.90 6.87
CA GLU A 93 2.16 -3.81 6.57
C GLU A 93 1.97 -4.51 5.21
N ALA A 94 3.09 -4.78 4.54
CA ALA A 94 3.11 -5.49 3.28
C ALA A 94 2.54 -6.91 3.44
N ASP A 95 1.59 -7.25 2.58
CA ASP A 95 1.02 -8.58 2.50
C ASP A 95 1.48 -9.24 1.17
N PRO A 96 2.32 -10.29 1.23
CA PRO A 96 2.78 -11.02 0.05
C PRO A 96 1.66 -11.47 -0.89
N ALA A 97 0.47 -11.80 -0.37
CA ALA A 97 -0.66 -12.28 -1.17
C ALA A 97 -1.27 -11.18 -2.06
N TYR A 98 -1.02 -9.90 -1.72
CA TYR A 98 -1.53 -8.74 -2.44
C TYR A 98 -0.46 -7.99 -3.23
N CYS A 99 0.82 -8.33 -3.02
CA CYS A 99 1.91 -7.88 -3.87
C CYS A 99 1.73 -8.40 -5.31
N ARG A 100 2.14 -7.61 -6.30
CA ARG A 100 1.93 -7.91 -7.73
C ARG A 100 3.20 -7.78 -8.53
N ILE A 101 3.30 -8.55 -9.60
CA ILE A 101 4.37 -8.42 -10.59
C ILE A 101 3.85 -7.67 -11.82
N ASP A 102 4.61 -6.67 -12.26
CA ASP A 102 4.51 -6.04 -13.57
C ASP A 102 5.71 -6.47 -14.42
N ALA A 103 5.44 -7.30 -15.43
CA ALA A 103 6.43 -7.86 -16.35
C ALA A 103 6.41 -7.20 -17.73
N SER A 104 5.79 -6.01 -17.88
CA SER A 104 5.72 -5.30 -19.15
C SER A 104 7.11 -5.00 -19.75
N GLY A 105 8.13 -4.80 -18.90
CA GLY A 105 9.51 -4.52 -19.33
C GLY A 105 10.30 -5.73 -19.84
N VAL A 106 9.68 -6.91 -19.98
CA VAL A 106 10.31 -8.13 -20.53
C VAL A 106 9.51 -8.79 -21.67
N GLU A 107 8.39 -8.20 -22.12
CA GLU A 107 7.52 -8.80 -23.15
C GLU A 107 8.21 -9.00 -24.51
N LYS A 108 9.18 -8.14 -24.84
CA LYS A 108 9.94 -8.18 -26.11
C LYS A 108 11.44 -8.10 -25.84
N LEU A 109 11.91 -8.88 -24.88
CA LEU A 109 13.31 -8.87 -24.49
C LEU A 109 14.18 -9.55 -25.56
N GLU A 110 15.20 -8.85 -26.05
CA GLU A 110 16.19 -9.42 -26.96
C GLU A 110 17.40 -9.98 -26.20
N ALA A 111 18.06 -10.98 -26.77
CA ALA A 111 19.27 -11.59 -26.20
C ALA A 111 20.38 -10.54 -25.98
N GLY A 112 20.95 -10.53 -24.79
CA GLY A 112 21.98 -9.57 -24.37
C GLY A 112 21.44 -8.18 -23.99
N MET A 113 20.13 -7.95 -24.09
CA MET A 113 19.50 -6.74 -23.56
C MET A 113 19.03 -6.95 -22.13
N ARG A 114 18.94 -5.85 -21.38
CA ARG A 114 18.46 -5.84 -20.00
C ARG A 114 16.97 -5.51 -19.97
N GLY A 115 16.18 -6.46 -19.49
CA GLY A 115 14.75 -6.30 -19.21
C GLY A 115 14.51 -5.98 -17.74
N THR A 116 13.38 -5.35 -17.44
CA THR A 116 13.02 -5.00 -16.06
C THR A 116 11.62 -5.52 -15.73
N VAL A 117 11.51 -6.20 -14.60
CA VAL A 117 10.25 -6.65 -13.99
C VAL A 117 10.08 -5.92 -12.68
N LYS A 118 8.93 -5.29 -12.44
CA LYS A 118 8.65 -4.58 -11.18
C LYS A 118 7.82 -5.45 -10.26
N VAL A 119 8.17 -5.45 -8.98
CA VAL A 119 7.38 -6.04 -7.90
C VAL A 119 6.77 -4.91 -7.08
N LEU A 120 5.46 -4.76 -7.19
CA LEU A 120 4.67 -3.77 -6.48
C LEU A 120 4.28 -4.31 -5.11
N ARG A 121 4.79 -3.67 -4.05
CA ARG A 121 4.43 -3.99 -2.67
C ARG A 121 3.08 -3.40 -2.33
N ALA A 122 2.22 -4.21 -1.73
CA ALA A 122 0.92 -3.75 -1.26
C ALA A 122 0.54 -4.36 0.08
N ASP A 123 -0.31 -3.66 0.83
CA ASP A 123 -0.97 -4.21 2.01
C ASP A 123 -2.16 -5.11 1.63
N ARG A 124 -2.79 -5.74 2.62
CA ARG A 124 -3.98 -6.60 2.46
C ARG A 124 -5.21 -5.91 1.84
N PHE A 125 -5.20 -4.59 1.70
CA PHE A 125 -6.26 -3.81 1.05
C PHE A 125 -5.84 -3.31 -0.34
N SER A 126 -4.74 -3.84 -0.90
CA SER A 126 -4.16 -3.42 -2.17
C SER A 126 -3.73 -1.95 -2.20
N ASN A 127 -3.35 -1.37 -1.06
CA ASN A 127 -2.68 -0.07 -1.04
C ASN A 127 -1.20 -0.25 -1.34
N LEU A 128 -0.67 0.51 -2.31
CA LEU A 128 0.76 0.48 -2.62
C LEU A 128 1.58 1.06 -1.48
N ILE A 129 2.64 0.36 -1.12
CA ILE A 129 3.53 0.77 -0.04
C ILE A 129 4.61 1.69 -0.62
N PRO A 130 4.73 2.93 -0.11
CA PRO A 130 5.76 3.86 -0.57
C PRO A 130 7.14 3.41 -0.10
N ALA A 131 8.18 4.02 -0.65
CA ALA A 131 9.55 3.80 -0.16
C ALA A 131 9.66 4.12 1.34
N GLY A 132 10.42 3.29 2.05
CA GLY A 132 10.61 3.42 3.47
C GLY A 132 11.65 2.44 4.01
N PRO A 133 11.97 2.53 5.31
CA PRO A 133 12.73 1.49 5.98
C PRO A 133 11.90 0.19 6.02
N ASP A 134 12.58 -0.95 6.09
CA ASP A 134 11.98 -2.26 6.37
C ASP A 134 10.92 -2.74 5.36
N LEU A 135 11.10 -2.41 4.08
CA LEU A 135 10.27 -2.97 3.00
C LEU A 135 10.39 -4.50 2.95
N LEU A 136 9.27 -5.17 2.65
CA LEU A 136 9.22 -6.62 2.42
C LEU A 136 10.29 -7.04 1.40
N PRO A 137 11.30 -7.84 1.78
CA PRO A 137 12.31 -8.30 0.83
C PRO A 137 11.71 -9.35 -0.11
N PHE A 138 12.23 -9.42 -1.33
CA PHE A 138 11.89 -10.46 -2.30
C PHE A 138 13.11 -11.31 -2.63
N ARG A 139 12.86 -12.60 -2.86
CA ARG A 139 13.86 -13.51 -3.43
C ARG A 139 13.48 -13.81 -4.86
N VAL A 140 14.48 -13.86 -5.72
CA VAL A 140 14.31 -14.06 -7.15
C VAL A 140 15.26 -15.14 -7.62
N GLU A 141 14.74 -16.11 -8.36
CA GLU A 141 15.54 -17.12 -9.05
C GLU A 141 15.09 -17.18 -10.51
N ALA A 142 16.03 -17.26 -11.44
CA ALA A 142 15.76 -17.49 -12.85
C ALA A 142 16.22 -18.88 -13.25
N SER A 143 15.43 -19.55 -14.09
CA SER A 143 15.77 -20.82 -14.72
C SER A 143 15.39 -20.77 -16.20
N GLY A 144 16.10 -21.46 -17.08
CA GLY A 144 15.81 -21.44 -18.51
C GLY A 144 16.83 -22.18 -19.36
N VAL A 145 16.81 -21.86 -20.65
CA VAL A 145 17.65 -22.51 -21.68
C VAL A 145 19.15 -22.22 -21.57
N GLY A 146 19.54 -21.24 -20.76
CA GLY A 146 20.92 -20.82 -20.58
C GLY A 146 21.13 -20.03 -19.29
N PRO A 147 22.35 -19.52 -19.05
CA PRO A 147 22.62 -18.64 -17.93
C PRO A 147 21.88 -17.30 -18.09
N ALA A 148 21.38 -16.78 -16.96
CA ALA A 148 20.74 -15.47 -16.88
C ALA A 148 21.27 -14.72 -15.65
N ASP A 149 21.54 -13.43 -15.82
CA ASP A 149 21.93 -12.52 -14.76
C ASP A 149 20.68 -11.85 -14.20
N VAL A 150 20.55 -11.88 -12.87
CA VAL A 150 19.42 -11.32 -12.13
C VAL A 150 19.93 -10.43 -11.02
N GLU A 151 19.53 -9.17 -11.04
CA GLU A 151 19.80 -8.20 -9.98
C GLU A 151 18.46 -7.66 -9.46
N THR A 152 18.29 -7.56 -8.15
CA THR A 152 17.13 -6.90 -7.54
C THR A 152 17.56 -5.59 -6.90
N VAL A 153 16.88 -4.50 -7.22
CA VAL A 153 17.13 -3.17 -6.68
C VAL A 153 15.85 -2.53 -6.17
N GLU A 154 15.94 -1.68 -5.16
CA GLU A 154 14.79 -0.85 -4.76
C GLU A 154 14.64 0.32 -5.74
N ALA A 155 13.44 0.49 -6.29
CA ALA A 155 13.19 1.51 -7.31
C ALA A 155 13.02 2.93 -6.73
N GLY A 156 12.98 3.06 -5.40
CA GLY A 156 12.83 4.35 -4.71
C GLY A 156 11.39 4.87 -4.62
N ASP A 157 10.43 4.16 -5.21
CA ASP A 157 8.99 4.43 -5.09
C ASP A 157 8.26 3.44 -4.15
N GLY A 158 9.01 2.49 -3.56
CA GLY A 158 8.51 1.39 -2.72
C GLY A 158 8.34 0.07 -3.47
N SER A 159 8.47 0.06 -4.80
CA SER A 159 8.58 -1.15 -5.60
C SER A 159 10.03 -1.65 -5.67
N ALA A 160 10.18 -2.95 -5.93
CA ALA A 160 11.47 -3.55 -6.27
C ALA A 160 11.55 -3.78 -7.79
N GLU A 161 12.67 -3.43 -8.39
CA GLU A 161 12.99 -3.71 -9.78
C GLU A 161 13.91 -4.93 -9.87
N ILE A 162 13.43 -5.95 -10.57
CA ILE A 162 14.20 -7.11 -10.95
C ILE A 162 14.72 -6.85 -12.36
N ARG A 163 16.04 -6.73 -12.47
CA ARG A 163 16.71 -6.52 -13.73
C ARG A 163 17.26 -7.85 -14.22
N PHE A 164 16.76 -8.29 -15.37
CA PHE A 164 17.02 -9.59 -15.95
C PHE A 164 17.77 -9.43 -17.28
N GLU A 165 18.85 -10.17 -17.46
CA GLU A 165 19.60 -10.24 -18.72
C GLU A 165 19.93 -11.70 -19.04
N ALA A 166 19.74 -12.10 -20.29
CA ALA A 166 20.12 -13.43 -20.75
C ALA A 166 20.66 -13.37 -22.18
N ARG A 167 21.67 -14.19 -22.47
CA ARG A 167 22.34 -14.21 -23.78
C ARG A 167 21.89 -15.31 -24.72
N ALA A 168 21.31 -16.39 -24.19
CA ALA A 168 20.75 -17.45 -25.01
C ALA A 168 19.28 -17.18 -25.32
N VAL A 169 18.92 -17.25 -26.60
CA VAL A 169 17.53 -17.13 -27.08
C VAL A 169 16.71 -18.31 -26.58
N GLY A 170 15.50 -18.04 -26.08
CA GLY A 170 14.56 -19.06 -25.66
C GLY A 170 13.75 -18.66 -24.44
N ARG A 171 13.11 -19.66 -23.83
CA ARG A 171 12.20 -19.46 -22.70
C ARG A 171 12.96 -19.51 -21.38
N TYR A 172 12.67 -18.54 -20.53
CA TYR A 172 13.12 -18.46 -19.15
C TYR A 172 11.90 -18.32 -18.24
N THR A 173 12.07 -18.74 -17.00
CA THR A 173 11.07 -18.65 -15.95
C THR A 173 11.71 -17.95 -14.76
N LEU A 174 11.10 -16.83 -14.37
CA LEU A 174 11.50 -16.05 -13.21
C LEU A 174 10.56 -16.37 -12.05
N TYR A 175 11.12 -16.89 -10.98
CA TYR A 175 10.39 -17.18 -9.76
C TYR A 175 10.65 -16.07 -8.75
N VAL A 176 9.57 -15.50 -8.23
CA VAL A 176 9.62 -14.47 -7.19
C VAL A 176 8.84 -14.94 -5.96
N TRP A 177 9.49 -14.84 -4.79
CA TRP A 177 8.91 -15.18 -3.50
C TRP A 177 9.08 -14.06 -2.50
N SER A 178 8.20 -14.02 -1.50
CA SER A 178 8.41 -13.17 -0.33
C SER A 178 9.63 -13.65 0.49
N GLY A 179 10.41 -12.74 1.07
CA GLY A 179 11.62 -13.10 1.81
C GLY A 179 11.36 -13.77 3.16
N PHE A 180 10.13 -13.69 3.70
CA PHE A 180 9.77 -14.32 4.98
C PHE A 180 9.41 -15.80 4.84
N LYS A 181 8.89 -16.20 3.67
CA LYS A 181 8.48 -17.58 3.36
C LYS A 181 8.62 -17.83 1.87
N ARG A 182 8.93 -19.06 1.44
CA ARG A 182 8.90 -19.49 0.01
C ARG A 182 7.49 -19.51 -0.60
N GLU A 183 6.61 -18.61 -0.18
CA GLU A 183 5.30 -18.35 -0.75
C GLU A 183 5.48 -17.48 -2.00
N PRO A 184 5.04 -17.95 -3.19
CA PRO A 184 5.11 -17.16 -4.41
C PRO A 184 4.15 -15.97 -4.32
N ILE A 185 4.58 -14.82 -4.85
CA ILE A 185 3.71 -13.64 -4.95
C ILE A 185 2.80 -13.76 -6.18
N LEU A 186 1.74 -12.96 -6.24
CA LEU A 186 0.80 -12.97 -7.36
C LEU A 186 1.51 -12.59 -8.67
N GLY A 187 1.39 -13.47 -9.68
CA GLY A 187 2.07 -13.33 -10.98
C GLY A 187 3.39 -14.10 -11.09
N SER A 188 3.85 -14.73 -10.01
CA SER A 188 4.97 -15.68 -10.02
C SER A 188 4.47 -17.12 -10.23
N PRO A 189 5.10 -17.95 -11.08
CA PRO A 189 6.28 -17.62 -11.89
C PRO A 189 5.94 -16.75 -13.11
N VAL A 190 6.90 -15.94 -13.55
CA VAL A 190 6.83 -15.10 -14.75
C VAL A 190 7.54 -15.81 -15.90
N GLU A 191 6.90 -15.89 -17.06
CA GLU A 191 7.52 -16.41 -18.27
C GLU A 191 8.15 -15.30 -19.10
N ILE A 192 9.42 -15.48 -19.46
CA ILE A 192 10.19 -14.53 -20.26
C ILE A 192 10.64 -15.22 -21.54
N HIS A 193 10.30 -14.63 -22.68
CA HIS A 193 10.74 -15.10 -24.00
C HIS A 193 11.84 -14.17 -24.50
N VAL A 194 13.07 -14.68 -24.49
CA VAL A 194 14.23 -13.95 -25.01
C VAL A 194 14.31 -14.20 -26.51
N LEU A 195 14.15 -13.12 -27.27
CA LEU A 195 14.16 -13.10 -28.72
C LEU A 195 15.59 -12.96 -29.26
N PRO A 196 15.87 -13.42 -30.48
CA PRO A 196 17.13 -13.12 -31.16
C PRO A 196 17.35 -11.61 -31.26
N SER A 197 18.58 -11.15 -31.03
CA SER A 197 19.01 -9.78 -31.35
C SER A 197 19.17 -9.60 -32.86
N GLN A 198 19.42 -8.36 -33.31
CA GLN A 198 19.72 -8.08 -34.72
C GLN A 198 20.86 -8.97 -35.26
N PRO A 199 20.81 -9.36 -36.55
CA PRO A 199 21.85 -10.17 -37.17
C PRO A 199 23.20 -9.46 -37.12
N ALA A 200 24.22 -10.13 -36.59
CA ALA A 200 25.62 -9.74 -36.77
C ALA A 200 26.23 -10.55 -37.92
N ALA A 201 26.98 -9.89 -38.81
CA ALA A 201 27.73 -10.59 -39.84
C ALA A 201 28.79 -11.49 -39.17
N ALA A 202 28.70 -12.80 -39.38
CA ALA A 202 29.75 -13.74 -39.00
C ALA A 202 30.79 -13.83 -40.13
N ALA A 203 32.07 -13.71 -39.79
CA ALA A 203 33.20 -13.87 -40.70
C ALA A 203 33.60 -15.35 -40.85
#